data_AF-A0A8T4ZHK5-F1
#
_entry.id   AF-A0A8T4ZHK5-F1
#
_cell.length_a   1.000
_cell.length_b   1.000
_cell.length_c   1.000
_cell.angle_alpha   90.00
_cell.angle_beta   90.00
_cell.angle_gamma   90.00
#
_symmetry.space_group_name_H-M   'P 1'
#
loop_
_entity.id
_entity.type
_entity.pdbx_description
1 polymer ?
#
loop_
_entity_poly.entity_id
_entity_poly.type
_entity_poly.pdbx_seq_one_letter_code
_entity_poly.pdbx_strand_id
1 'polypeptide(L)'
;MSQEKRERKEWEDDAEEIREIFGTLSRELPALIKAIMGSVFSEEAGRDMGKAAAAFYKELKEAGMPEDTAVKMTENYMSVFSSLKDVMKGSMSGRGEFKGEEIGDEIRKTLKRELHEKHRERDEEDED
;
A
#
# COMPACT_ATOMS: atom_id res chain seq x y z
N MET A 1 34.56 11.18 -25.47
CA MET A 1 33.89 10.21 -24.59
C MET A 1 33.21 9.19 -25.49
N SER A 2 33.43 7.88 -25.28
CA SER A 2 32.77 6.79 -26.06
C SER A 2 31.25 6.92 -25.96
N GLN A 3 30.50 6.49 -26.98
CA GLN A 3 29.02 6.50 -26.96
C GLN A 3 28.47 5.70 -25.78
N GLU A 4 29.08 4.56 -25.43
CA GLU A 4 28.65 3.75 -24.27
C GLU A 4 28.75 4.51 -22.94
N LYS A 5 29.78 5.36 -22.78
CA LYS A 5 29.91 6.18 -21.56
C LYS A 5 28.83 7.26 -21.47
N ARG A 6 28.20 7.64 -22.58
CA ARG A 6 27.07 8.57 -22.58
C ARG A 6 25.77 7.83 -22.24
N GLU A 7 25.52 6.70 -22.88
CA GLU A 7 24.33 5.86 -22.61
C GLU A 7 24.29 5.39 -21.15
N ARG A 8 25.43 4.96 -20.59
CA ARG A 8 25.51 4.53 -19.19
C ARG A 8 25.18 5.66 -18.22
N LYS A 9 25.63 6.88 -18.52
CA LYS A 9 25.36 8.05 -17.69
C LYS A 9 23.89 8.45 -17.75
N GLU A 10 23.30 8.44 -18.94
CA GLU A 10 21.88 8.74 -19.14
C GLU A 10 20.98 7.74 -18.38
N TRP A 11 21.34 6.46 -18.38
CA TRP A 11 20.63 5.44 -17.60
C TRP A 11 20.82 5.57 -16.09
N GLU A 12 22.01 5.98 -15.62
CA GLU A 12 22.25 6.27 -14.21
C GLU A 12 21.41 7.46 -13.73
N ASP A 13 21.30 8.50 -14.55
CA ASP A 13 20.48 9.68 -14.29
C ASP A 13 18.98 9.30 -14.23
N ASP A 14 18.46 8.51 -15.19
CA ASP A 14 17.07 8.01 -15.19
C ASP A 14 16.75 7.15 -13.95
N ALA A 15 17.67 6.27 -13.56
CA ALA A 15 17.49 5.41 -12.40
C ALA A 15 17.54 6.20 -11.08
N GLU A 16 18.21 7.35 -11.05
CA GLU A 16 18.23 8.25 -9.90
C GLU A 16 16.90 9.03 -9.80
N GLU A 17 16.37 9.53 -10.91
CA GLU A 17 15.06 10.20 -10.96
C GLU A 17 13.92 9.28 -10.51
N ILE A 18 13.88 8.03 -11.01
CA ILE A 18 12.87 7.04 -10.58
C ILE A 18 12.98 6.77 -9.08
N ARG A 19 14.21 6.69 -8.54
CA ARG A 19 14.42 6.49 -7.10
C ARG A 19 13.91 7.66 -6.27
N GLU A 20 14.08 8.89 -6.75
CA GLU A 20 13.58 10.09 -6.07
C GLU A 20 12.04 10.13 -6.07
N ILE A 21 11.42 9.80 -7.20
CA ILE A 21 9.96 9.72 -7.33
C ILE A 21 9.40 8.66 -6.37
N PHE A 22 9.94 7.45 -6.39
CA PHE A 22 9.51 6.37 -5.50
C PHE A 22 9.79 6.68 -4.02
N GLY A 23 10.91 7.33 -3.71
CA GLY A 23 11.22 7.80 -2.36
C GLY A 23 10.24 8.87 -1.87
N THR A 24 9.72 9.71 -2.76
CA THR A 24 8.67 10.68 -2.43
C THR A 24 7.33 9.99 -2.23
N LEU A 25 6.94 9.08 -3.13
CA LEU A 25 5.70 8.31 -2.99
C LEU A 25 5.66 7.48 -1.71
N SER A 26 6.76 6.82 -1.35
CA SER A 26 6.83 6.00 -0.13
C SER A 26 6.69 6.81 1.17
N ARG A 27 7.07 8.10 1.15
CA ARG A 27 6.89 9.03 2.27
C ARG A 27 5.47 9.58 2.36
N GLU A 28 4.89 9.94 1.23
CA GLU A 28 3.58 10.62 1.17
C GLU A 28 2.40 9.64 1.27
N LEU A 29 2.50 8.44 0.68
CA LEU A 29 1.41 7.45 0.68
C LEU A 29 0.96 7.04 2.10
N PRO A 30 1.86 6.73 3.06
CA PRO A 30 1.44 6.41 4.42
C PRO A 30 0.70 7.55 5.12
N ALA A 31 1.08 8.81 4.86
CA ALA A 31 0.40 9.97 5.44
C ALA A 31 -1.02 10.13 4.88
N LEU A 32 -1.18 9.95 3.56
CA LEU A 32 -2.49 9.96 2.90
C LEU A 32 -3.41 8.85 3.44
N ILE A 33 -2.90 7.63 3.56
CA ILE A 33 -3.65 6.49 4.12
C ILE A 33 -4.08 6.79 5.56
N LYS A 34 -3.19 7.34 6.39
CA LYS A 34 -3.52 7.76 7.77
C LYS A 34 -4.59 8.84 7.80
N ALA A 35 -4.55 9.82 6.91
CA ALA A 35 -5.55 10.88 6.84
C ALA A 35 -6.95 10.35 6.47
N ILE A 36 -7.03 9.46 5.46
CA ILE A 36 -8.27 8.79 5.07
C ILE A 36 -8.78 7.90 6.20
N MET A 37 -7.91 7.13 6.86
CA MET A 37 -8.34 6.34 8.02
C MET A 37 -8.83 7.23 9.16
N GLY A 38 -8.16 8.36 9.44
CA GLY A 38 -8.59 9.31 10.46
C GLY A 38 -9.99 9.89 10.21
N SER A 39 -10.35 10.16 8.96
CA SER A 39 -11.72 10.61 8.63
C SER A 39 -12.75 9.50 8.82
N VAL A 40 -12.39 8.26 8.44
CA VAL A 40 -13.26 7.07 8.53
C VAL A 40 -13.40 6.53 9.97
N PHE A 41 -12.43 6.75 10.85
CA PHE A 41 -12.46 6.34 12.27
C PHE A 41 -12.77 7.50 13.23
N SER A 42 -13.43 8.55 12.74
CA SER A 42 -13.95 9.61 13.59
C SER A 42 -15.18 9.13 14.40
N GLU A 43 -15.51 9.81 15.51
CA GLU A 43 -16.73 9.52 16.28
C GLU A 43 -18.00 9.69 15.44
N GLU A 44 -17.99 10.65 14.51
CA GLU A 44 -19.07 10.88 13.56
C GLU A 44 -19.19 9.72 12.57
N ALA A 45 -18.09 9.31 11.95
CA ALA A 45 -18.08 8.16 11.03
C ALA A 45 -18.49 6.86 11.74
N GLY A 46 -18.04 6.64 12.97
CA GLY A 46 -18.47 5.50 13.79
C GLY A 46 -19.98 5.51 14.07
N ARG A 47 -20.57 6.68 14.36
CA ARG A 47 -22.03 6.82 14.53
C ARG A 47 -22.79 6.53 13.25
N ASP A 48 -22.35 7.08 12.13
CA ASP A 48 -23.03 6.89 10.85
C ASP A 48 -22.92 5.44 10.35
N MET A 49 -21.78 4.81 10.56
CA MET A 49 -21.60 3.38 10.31
C MET A 49 -22.54 2.52 11.16
N GLY A 50 -22.70 2.84 12.45
CA GLY A 50 -23.65 2.14 13.32
C GLY A 50 -25.10 2.26 12.84
N LYS A 51 -25.51 3.46 12.39
CA LYS A 51 -26.83 3.67 11.77
C LYS A 51 -26.99 2.85 10.50
N ALA A 52 -25.98 2.82 9.64
CA ALA A 52 -26.00 2.06 8.39
C ALA A 52 -26.14 0.55 8.65
N ALA A 53 -25.38 0.00 9.60
CA ALA A 53 -25.48 -1.41 9.98
C ALA A 53 -26.86 -1.74 10.57
N ALA A 54 -27.42 -0.87 11.41
CA ALA A 54 -28.75 -1.05 11.97
C ALA A 54 -29.85 -1.01 10.89
N ALA A 55 -29.77 -0.07 9.95
CA ALA A 55 -30.68 0.02 8.83
C ALA A 55 -30.59 -1.23 7.94
N PHE A 56 -29.37 -1.67 7.61
CA PHE A 56 -29.13 -2.88 6.83
C PHE A 56 -29.75 -4.11 7.50
N TYR A 57 -29.49 -4.33 8.79
CA TYR A 57 -30.10 -5.42 9.56
C TYR A 57 -31.64 -5.35 9.53
N LYS A 58 -32.21 -4.17 9.73
CA LYS A 58 -33.66 -3.96 9.73
C LYS A 58 -34.28 -4.33 8.39
N GLU A 59 -33.70 -3.87 7.28
CA GLU A 59 -34.16 -4.19 5.92
C GLU A 59 -34.09 -5.70 5.64
N LEU A 60 -33.03 -6.39 6.10
CA LEU A 60 -32.93 -7.85 5.96
C LEU A 60 -34.07 -8.56 6.72
N LYS A 61 -34.34 -8.13 7.96
CA LYS A 61 -35.44 -8.70 8.77
C LYS A 61 -36.81 -8.42 8.15
N GLU A 62 -37.03 -7.22 7.62
CA GLU A 62 -38.27 -6.84 6.94
C GLU A 62 -38.47 -7.61 5.63
N ALA A 63 -37.39 -7.94 4.92
CA ALA A 63 -37.41 -8.83 3.77
C ALA A 63 -37.66 -10.32 4.13
N GLY A 64 -37.88 -10.64 5.40
CA GLY A 64 -38.17 -12.00 5.87
C GLY A 64 -36.94 -12.86 6.11
N MET A 65 -35.74 -12.26 6.18
CA MET A 65 -34.52 -13.01 6.47
C MET A 65 -34.55 -13.56 7.92
N PRO A 66 -34.16 -14.83 8.12
CA PRO A 66 -33.98 -15.38 9.46
C PRO A 66 -33.00 -14.55 10.29
N GLU A 67 -33.25 -14.47 11.60
CA GLU A 67 -32.48 -13.62 12.52
C GLU A 67 -30.98 -13.88 12.45
N ASP A 68 -30.57 -15.13 12.62
CA ASP A 68 -29.16 -15.52 12.62
C ASP A 68 -28.47 -15.16 11.29
N THR A 69 -29.18 -15.31 10.17
CA THR A 69 -28.65 -14.96 8.85
C THR A 69 -28.51 -13.44 8.71
N ALA A 70 -29.51 -12.66 9.14
CA ALA A 70 -29.47 -11.21 9.08
C ALA A 70 -28.36 -10.63 9.98
N VAL A 71 -28.18 -11.20 11.18
CA VAL A 71 -27.07 -10.86 12.08
C VAL A 71 -25.75 -11.14 11.38
N LYS A 72 -25.55 -12.36 10.86
CA LYS A 72 -24.31 -12.74 10.19
C LYS A 72 -23.98 -11.88 8.96
N MET A 73 -24.99 -11.53 8.14
CA MET A 73 -24.78 -10.64 7.00
C MET A 73 -24.40 -9.22 7.43
N THR A 74 -24.99 -8.73 8.51
CA THR A 74 -24.64 -7.42 9.09
C THR A 74 -23.24 -7.42 9.71
N GLU A 75 -22.87 -8.49 10.43
CA GLU A 75 -21.51 -8.69 10.94
C GLU A 75 -20.49 -8.71 9.81
N ASN A 76 -20.78 -9.43 8.72
CA ASN A 76 -19.93 -9.45 7.53
C ASN A 76 -19.81 -8.06 6.88
N TYR A 77 -20.90 -7.30 6.79
CA TYR A 77 -20.87 -5.91 6.33
C TYR A 77 -19.96 -5.03 7.19
N MET A 78 -20.04 -5.17 8.52
CA MET A 78 -19.20 -4.43 9.47
C MET A 78 -17.74 -4.93 9.50
N SER A 79 -17.46 -6.15 9.07
CA SER A 79 -16.12 -6.75 9.12
C SER A 79 -15.08 -6.01 8.27
N VAL A 80 -15.53 -5.26 7.26
CA VAL A 80 -14.66 -4.40 6.43
C VAL A 80 -14.00 -3.33 7.31
N PHE A 81 -14.75 -2.78 8.28
CA PHE A 81 -14.24 -1.78 9.20
C PHE A 81 -13.31 -2.36 10.26
N SER A 82 -13.57 -3.57 10.76
CA SER A 82 -12.63 -4.23 11.67
C SER A 82 -11.32 -4.55 10.97
N SER A 83 -11.38 -5.00 9.71
CA SER A 83 -10.19 -5.27 8.89
C SER A 83 -9.36 -3.99 8.68
N LEU A 84 -10.03 -2.87 8.40
CA LEU A 84 -9.38 -1.57 8.28
C LEU A 84 -8.77 -1.11 9.62
N LYS A 85 -9.44 -1.39 10.75
CA LYS A 85 -8.92 -1.10 12.09
C LYS A 85 -7.66 -1.91 12.39
N ASP A 86 -7.59 -3.16 11.97
CA ASP A 86 -6.42 -4.02 12.17
C ASP A 86 -5.21 -3.52 11.35
N VAL A 87 -5.43 -3.07 10.11
CA VAL A 87 -4.40 -2.39 9.30
C VAL A 87 -3.91 -1.12 10.01
N MET A 88 -4.82 -0.30 10.53
CA MET A 88 -4.48 0.90 11.28
C MET A 88 -3.70 0.59 12.57
N LYS A 89 -4.14 -0.40 13.35
CA LYS A 89 -3.47 -0.84 14.58
C LYS A 89 -2.08 -1.43 14.31
N GLY A 90 -1.92 -2.15 13.19
CA GLY A 90 -0.62 -2.60 12.71
C GLY A 90 0.35 -1.43 12.50
N SER A 91 -0.14 -0.32 11.94
CA SER A 91 0.65 0.89 11.71
C SER A 91 0.95 1.73 12.96
N MET A 92 0.11 1.66 14.01
CA MET A 92 0.21 2.49 15.22
C MET A 92 0.89 1.79 16.41
N SER A 93 0.88 0.45 16.46
CA SER A 93 1.35 -0.31 17.63
C SER A 93 2.87 -0.56 17.69
N GLY A 94 3.65 -0.03 16.74
CA GLY A 94 5.11 -0.21 16.70
C GLY A 94 5.59 -1.68 16.55
N ARG A 95 4.68 -2.65 16.43
CA ARG A 95 4.97 -4.05 16.10
C ARG A 95 4.85 -4.37 14.61
N GLY A 96 4.21 -3.49 13.85
CA GLY A 96 4.37 -3.41 12.41
C GLY A 96 5.07 -2.11 12.10
N GLU A 97 6.40 -2.11 12.11
CA GLU A 97 7.10 -1.11 11.32
C GLU A 97 6.61 -1.28 9.88
N PHE A 98 5.85 -0.30 9.37
CA PHE A 98 5.92 -0.02 7.95
C PHE A 98 7.35 0.48 7.74
N LYS A 99 8.27 -0.48 7.59
CA LYS A 99 9.69 -0.25 7.40
C LYS A 99 9.86 0.21 5.95
N GLY A 100 9.34 1.41 5.66
CA GLY A 100 9.50 2.06 4.37
C GLY A 100 10.98 2.27 4.03
N GLU A 101 11.83 2.42 5.06
CA GLU A 101 13.29 2.38 4.93
C GLU A 101 13.81 1.01 4.49
N GLU A 102 13.31 -0.10 5.04
CA GLU A 102 13.77 -1.45 4.66
C GLU A 102 13.27 -1.86 3.28
N ILE A 103 12.01 -1.51 2.94
CA ILE A 103 11.48 -1.67 1.58
C ILE A 103 12.30 -0.80 0.61
N GLY A 104 12.62 0.44 0.99
CA GLY A 104 13.48 1.31 0.20
C GLY A 104 14.89 0.74 -0.01
N ASP A 105 15.48 0.15 1.02
CA ASP A 105 16.82 -0.47 0.97
C ASP A 105 16.84 -1.80 0.21
N GLU A 106 15.76 -2.58 0.30
CA GLU A 106 15.61 -3.85 -0.42
C GLU A 106 15.33 -3.62 -1.91
N ILE A 107 14.52 -2.60 -2.23
CA ILE A 107 14.38 -2.09 -3.61
C ILE A 107 15.73 -1.57 -4.11
N ARG A 108 16.45 -0.75 -3.32
CA ARG A 108 17.78 -0.23 -3.68
C ARG A 108 18.78 -1.35 -3.97
N LYS A 109 18.81 -2.41 -3.16
CA LYS A 109 19.66 -3.58 -3.38
C LYS A 109 19.28 -4.33 -4.65
N THR A 110 17.98 -4.49 -4.91
CA THR A 110 17.49 -5.24 -6.07
C THR A 110 17.76 -4.47 -7.37
N LEU A 111 17.48 -3.17 -7.39
CA LEU A 111 17.81 -2.29 -8.53
C LEU A 111 19.32 -2.30 -8.81
N LYS A 112 20.15 -2.18 -7.77
CA LYS A 112 21.61 -2.24 -7.93
C LYS A 112 22.09 -3.57 -8.50
N ARG A 113 21.42 -4.69 -8.16
CA ARG A 113 21.77 -6.02 -8.66
C ARG A 113 21.40 -6.18 -10.13
N GLU A 114 20.16 -5.85 -10.50
CA GLU A 114 19.70 -5.89 -11.90
C GLU A 114 20.53 -4.98 -12.80
N LEU A 115 20.89 -3.78 -12.32
CA LEU A 115 21.78 -2.87 -13.05
C LEU A 115 23.17 -3.47 -13.30
N HIS A 116 23.67 -4.29 -12.38
CA HIS A 116 25.00 -4.89 -12.48
C HIS A 116 25.01 -6.17 -13.34
N GLU A 117 23.91 -6.92 -13.34
CA GLU A 117 23.70 -8.09 -14.20
C GLU A 117 23.52 -7.67 -15.67
N LYS A 118 22.66 -6.69 -15.93
CA LYS A 118 22.38 -6.22 -17.29
C LYS A 118 23.59 -5.56 -17.97
N HIS A 119 24.47 -4.93 -17.18
CA HIS A 119 25.72 -4.37 -17.69
C HIS A 119 26.73 -5.46 -18.09
N ARG A 120 26.69 -6.60 -17.40
CA ARG A 120 27.59 -7.72 -17.65
C ARG A 120 27.16 -8.54 -18.87
N GLU A 121 25.85 -8.69 -19.08
CA GLU A 121 25.31 -9.33 -20.28
C GLU A 121 25.57 -8.50 -21.55
N ARG A 122 25.58 -7.16 -21.46
CA ARG A 122 25.86 -6.28 -22.61
C ARG A 122 27.35 -6.28 -23.00
N ASP A 123 28.25 -6.34 -22.02
CA ASP A 123 29.70 -6.43 -22.28
C ASP A 123 30.09 -7.81 -22.88
N GLU A 124 29.30 -8.87 -22.64
CA GLU A 124 29.50 -10.21 -23.21
C GLU A 124 28.90 -10.36 -24.63
N GLU A 125 27.90 -9.55 -25.01
CA GLU A 125 27.33 -9.52 -26.39
C GLU A 125 28.18 -8.69 -27.39
N ASP A 126 29.03 -7.77 -26.91
CA ASP A 126 29.89 -6.93 -27.75
C ASP A 126 31.29 -7.56 -28.03
N GLU A 127 31.61 -8.73 -27.46
CA GLU A 127 32.87 -9.47 -27.66
C GLU A 127 32.78 -10.66 -28.65
N ASP A 128 31.58 -11.00 -29.17
CA ASP A 128 31.33 -12.01 -30.23
C ASP A 128 31.03 -11.38 -31.61
#